data_AF-A0A1W9U6U0-F1
#
_entry.id   AF-A0A1W9U6U0-F1
#
_cell.length_a   1.000
_cell.length_b   1.000
_cell.length_c   1.000
_cell.angle_alpha   90.00
_cell.angle_beta   90.00
_cell.angle_gamma   90.00
#
_symmetry.space_group_name_H-M   'P 1'
#
loop_
_entity.id
_entity.type
_entity.pdbx_description
1 polymer ?
#
loop_
_entity_poly.entity_id
_entity_poly.type
_entity_poly.pdbx_seq_one_letter_code
_entity_poly.pdbx_strand_id
1 'polypeptide(L)' 'MILGEGYGNSVVYRGEEELKNDDSLTEFEGCQLCLVKIDGVDGLPASCTTEVSDGMVVQTNTEEIQQKRRENLKLF' A
#
# COMPACT_ATOMS: atom_id res chain seq x y z
N MET A 1 28.05 -10.43 7.37
CA MET A 1 27.65 -9.30 6.52
C MET A 1 27.63 -9.81 5.09
N ILE A 2 26.50 -10.29 4.61
CA ILE A 2 26.32 -10.62 3.19
C ILE A 2 25.37 -9.55 2.67
N LEU A 3 25.92 -8.50 2.08
CA LEU A 3 25.15 -7.58 1.25
C LEU A 3 24.99 -8.28 -0.10
N GLY A 4 23.84 -8.91 -0.29
CA GLY A 4 23.44 -9.44 -1.58
C GLY A 4 23.19 -8.28 -2.52
N GLU A 5 24.07 -8.12 -3.50
CA GLU A 5 23.83 -7.29 -4.66
C GLU A 5 22.64 -7.84 -5.46
N GLY A 6 21.74 -6.93 -5.82
CA GLY A 6 20.80 -7.11 -6.93
C GLY A 6 19.39 -7.54 -6.54
N TYR A 7 18.42 -6.62 -6.68
CA TYR A 7 17.12 -6.94 -7.27
C TYR A 7 16.41 -5.64 -7.70
N GLY A 8 16.27 -5.45 -9.01
CA GLY A 8 15.40 -4.42 -9.62
C GLY A 8 16.14 -3.37 -10.45
N ASN A 9 15.68 -3.17 -11.68
CA ASN A 9 16.06 -2.02 -12.49
C ASN A 9 15.61 -0.75 -11.75
N SER A 10 16.49 0.24 -11.55
CA SER A 10 16.18 1.54 -10.91
C SER A 10 15.26 2.44 -11.74
N VAL A 11 14.79 1.91 -12.87
CA VAL A 11 14.10 2.63 -13.94
C VAL A 11 13.04 1.71 -14.56
N VAL A 12 11.82 2.22 -14.69
CA VAL A 12 10.70 1.57 -15.39
C VAL A 12 10.31 2.42 -16.58
N TYR A 13 9.98 1.82 -17.72
CA TYR A 13 9.59 2.57 -18.93
C TYR A 13 8.09 2.47 -19.19
N ARG A 14 7.43 3.58 -19.51
CA ARG A 14 6.05 3.64 -20.00
C ARG A 14 6.05 4.20 -21.42
N GLY A 15 6.23 3.30 -22.40
CA GLY A 15 6.47 3.71 -23.79
C GLY A 15 7.92 4.21 -23.95
N GLU A 16 8.10 5.42 -24.49
CA GLU A 16 9.40 6.09 -24.57
C GLU A 16 9.76 6.84 -23.27
N GLU A 17 8.82 6.95 -22.33
CA GLU A 17 9.02 7.68 -21.08
C GLU A 17 9.77 6.84 -20.04
N GLU A 18 10.80 7.43 -19.45
CA GLU A 18 11.62 6.85 -18.38
C GLU A 18 11.10 7.30 -17.00
N LEU A 19 10.69 6.34 -16.16
CA LEU A 19 10.21 6.58 -14.80
C LEU A 19 11.26 6.09 -13.79
N LYS A 20 11.71 6.99 -12.92
CA LYS A 20 12.56 6.66 -11.76
C LYS A 20 11.74 6.76 -10.49
N ASN A 21 12.09 5.96 -9.50
CA ASN A 21 11.57 6.18 -8.16
C ASN A 21 12.08 7.53 -7.66
N ASP A 22 11.21 8.27 -6.97
CA ASP A 22 11.64 9.43 -6.23
C ASP A 22 12.47 8.92 -5.03
N ASP A 23 13.77 9.24 -5.03
CA ASP A 23 14.70 8.92 -3.93
C ASP A 23 14.47 9.83 -2.71
N SER A 24 13.41 10.63 -2.71
CA SER A 24 13.03 11.43 -1.56
C SER A 24 12.69 10.53 -0.37
N LEU A 25 13.31 10.82 0.78
CA LEU A 25 13.01 10.21 2.08
C LEU A 25 11.65 10.64 2.64
N THR A 26 10.75 11.11 1.78
CA THR A 26 9.40 11.52 2.16
C THR A 26 8.64 10.27 2.58
N GLU A 27 7.88 10.37 3.67
CA GLU A 27 7.11 9.24 4.20
C GLU A 27 6.19 8.68 3.10
N PHE A 28 6.61 7.56 2.50
CA PHE A 28 5.79 6.87 1.52
C PHE A 28 4.63 6.21 2.27
N GLU A 29 3.46 6.84 2.23
CA GLU A 29 2.23 6.30 2.84
C GLU A 29 1.69 5.04 2.13
N GLY A 30 2.49 4.41 1.26
CA GLY A 30 2.10 3.23 0.51
C GLY A 30 1.18 3.55 -0.68
N CYS A 31 0.68 2.49 -1.34
CA CYS A 31 -0.37 2.62 -2.36
C CYS A 31 -1.76 2.92 -1.78
N GLN A 32 -1.92 2.76 -0.46
CA GLN A 32 -3.20 2.90 0.27
C GLN A 32 -4.39 2.12 -0.33
N LEU A 33 -4.14 1.03 -1.06
CA LEU A 33 -5.20 0.18 -1.60
C LEU A 33 -5.56 -0.99 -0.67
N CYS A 34 -4.63 -1.38 0.20
CA CYS A 34 -4.75 -2.52 1.10
C CYS A 34 -5.60 -2.24 2.36
N LEU A 35 -6.47 -1.23 2.32
CA LEU A 35 -7.32 -0.85 3.45
C LEU A 35 -8.32 -1.95 3.79
N VAL A 36 -8.53 -2.20 5.08
CA VAL A 36 -9.48 -3.18 5.62
C VAL A 36 -10.22 -2.59 6.82
N LYS A 37 -11.38 -3.15 7.17
CA LYS A 37 -12.07 -2.88 8.43
C LYS A 37 -11.78 -4.03 9.39
N ILE A 38 -11.39 -3.70 10.62
CA ILE A 38 -11.16 -4.67 11.68
C ILE A 38 -12.15 -4.34 12.81
N ASP A 39 -12.91 -5.33 13.26
CA ASP A 39 -13.90 -5.11 14.32
C ASP A 39 -13.19 -4.65 15.61
N GLY A 40 -13.70 -3.58 16.23
CA GLY A 40 -13.10 -2.97 17.43
C GLY A 40 -11.90 -2.05 17.16
N VAL A 41 -11.52 -1.83 15.89
CA VAL A 41 -10.47 -0.89 15.50
C VAL A 41 -11.07 0.31 14.76
N ASP A 42 -10.64 1.50 15.16
CA ASP A 42 -11.05 2.74 14.52
C ASP A 42 -10.38 2.93 13.16
N GLY A 43 -11.13 3.49 12.20
CA GLY A 43 -10.66 3.75 10.85
C GLY A 43 -10.54 2.49 9.97
N LEU A 44 -9.69 2.61 8.94
CA LEU A 44 -9.41 1.58 7.94
C LEU A 44 -7.89 1.34 7.86
N PRO A 45 -7.30 0.53 8.75
CA PRO A 45 -5.86 0.27 8.74
C PRO A 45 -5.40 -0.43 7.46
N ALA A 46 -4.11 -0.28 7.15
CA ALA A 46 -3.46 -0.93 6.02
C ALA A 46 -3.13 -2.39 6.34
N SER A 47 -3.71 -3.34 5.60
CA SER A 47 -3.46 -4.77 5.81
C SER A 47 -2.04 -5.23 5.47
N CYS A 48 -1.28 -4.47 4.69
CA CYS A 48 0.10 -4.86 4.34
C CYS A 48 1.09 -4.69 5.50
N THR A 49 0.75 -3.93 6.53
CA THR A 49 1.61 -3.64 7.69
C THR A 49 0.95 -3.92 9.03
N THR A 50 -0.37 -4.14 9.06
CA THR A 50 -1.08 -4.47 10.30
C THR A 50 -0.74 -5.88 10.76
N GLU A 51 -0.23 -6.03 11.98
CA GLU A 51 0.03 -7.33 12.59
C GLU A 51 -1.27 -8.08 12.90
N VAL A 52 -1.25 -9.40 12.71
CA VAL A 52 -2.40 -10.27 12.98
C VAL A 52 -2.52 -10.59 14.47
N SER A 53 -3.75 -10.65 14.98
CA SER A 53 -4.06 -11.05 16.35
C SER A 53 -5.07 -12.19 16.35
N ASP A 54 -5.01 -13.06 17.37
CA ASP A 54 -5.98 -14.15 17.53
C ASP A 54 -7.41 -13.62 17.67
N GLY A 55 -8.37 -14.30 17.04
CA GLY A 55 -9.77 -13.89 17.03
C GLY A 55 -10.09 -12.60 16.23
N MET A 56 -9.13 -12.04 15.49
CA MET A 56 -9.34 -10.84 14.67
C MET A 56 -10.39 -11.10 13.57
N VAL A 57 -11.42 -10.24 13.52
CA VAL A 57 -12.46 -10.27 12.47
C VAL A 57 -12.18 -9.15 11.48
N VAL A 58 -11.95 -9.52 10.22
CA VAL A 58 -11.58 -8.59 9.14
C VAL A 58 -12.67 -8.58 8.07
N GLN A 59 -13.12 -7.38 7.70
CA GLN A 59 -14.02 -7.16 6.57
C GLN A 59 -13.26 -6.44 5.45
N THR A 60 -13.36 -6.97 4.23
CA THR A 60 -12.53 -6.52 3.09
C THR A 60 -13.31 -5.91 1.93
N ASN A 61 -14.64 -5.95 2.01
CA ASN A 61 -15.55 -5.60 0.90
C ASN A 61 -16.75 -4.76 1.35
N THR A 62 -16.55 -3.88 2.34
CA THR A 62 -17.59 -2.92 2.74
C THR A 62 -17.66 -1.76 1.75
N GLU A 63 -18.79 -1.06 1.71
CA GLU A 63 -18.97 0.11 0.84
C GLU A 63 -17.93 1.21 1.14
N GLU A 64 -17.62 1.43 2.41
CA GLU A 64 -16.61 2.38 2.89
C GLU A 64 -15.22 2.08 2.32
N ILE A 65 -14.77 0.81 2.41
CA ILE A 65 -13.47 0.37 1.87
C ILE A 65 -13.43 0.59 0.36
N GLN A 66 -14.51 0.21 -0.33
CA GLN A 66 -14.59 0.34 -1.78
C GLN A 66 -14.59 1.81 -2.23
N GLN A 67 -15.27 2.68 -1.49
CA GLN A 67 -15.24 4.12 -1.71
C GLN A 67 -13.82 4.66 -1.54
N LYS A 68 -13.15 4.32 -0.42
CA LYS A 68 -11.82 4.84 -0.13
C LYS A 68 -10.78 4.37 -1.15
N ARG A 69 -10.82 3.10 -1.59
CA ARG A 69 -9.97 2.59 -2.67
C ARG A 69 -10.16 3.35 -3.97
N ARG A 70 -11.41 3.70 -4.34
CA ARG A 70 -11.69 4.52 -5.53
C ARG A 70 -11.19 5.96 -5.38
N GLU A 71 -11.29 6.55 -4.20
CA GLU A 71 -10.74 7.88 -3.92
C GLU A 71 -9.22 7.88 -4.05
N ASN A 72 -8.55 6.90 -3.44
CA ASN A 72 -7.09 6.79 -3.48
C ASN A 72 -6.58 6.57 -4.91
N LEU A 73 -7.26 5.74 -5.71
CA LEU A 73 -6.90 5.53 -7.12
C LEU A 73 -7.09 6.77 -8.01
N LYS A 74 -7.89 7.75 -7.62
CA LYS A 74 -8.07 9.00 -8.39
C LYS A 74 -6.96 10.03 -8.14
N LEU A 75 -6.18 9.85 -7.08
CA LEU A 75 -5.13 10.80 -6.65
C LEU A 75 -3.75 10.48 -7.23
N PHE A 76 -3.60 9.32 -7.87
CA PHE A 76 -2.42 8.90 -8.61
C PHE A 76 -2.68 8.96 -10.13
#